data_AF-A0A2I0NYJ1-F1
#
_entry.id   AF-A0A2I0NYJ1-F1
#
_cell.length_a   1.000
_cell.length_b   1.000
_cell.length_c   1.000
_cell.angle_alpha   90.00
_cell.angle_beta   90.00
_cell.angle_gamma   90.00
#
_symmetry.space_group_name_H-M   'P 1'
#
loop_
_entity.id
_entity.type
_entity.pdbx_description
1 polymer ?
#
loop_
_entity_poly.entity_id
_entity_poly.type
_entity_poly.pdbx_seq_one_letter_code
_entity_poly.pdbx_strand_id
1 'polypeptide(L)'
;MKPNLLRAGKHIPDYKEGRMAALRLASEFVFDMKYDEAKEVLTKLLDLNLEDTEVMTLLANVHFIEGNNVEAEQLLDKVLYLDPNNPQALYELGAIIHDNGEFDRAIIMFEKAIEYYKKDEKLEIAAAYQNLGCSLWEARRKDDALNAWKTCLKYNPKQKHARENLNEFMNEYGMPKSLMGIMDDYLAFTDLKMKEYLSLKGKDGFDDNEDASYILKKCGVAWNSQVLPEFKDKLETMKVKGKLKLFKKIKVFD
;
A
#
# COMPACT_ATOMS: atom_id res chain seq x y z
N MET A 1 -41.33 -12.89 -10.94
CA MET A 1 -41.13 -14.34 -10.74
C MET A 1 -39.69 -14.54 -10.27
N LYS A 2 -39.47 -15.07 -9.07
CA LYS A 2 -38.13 -15.41 -8.56
C LYS A 2 -37.64 -16.67 -9.28
N PRO A 3 -36.51 -16.66 -10.02
CA PRO A 3 -35.99 -17.88 -10.64
C PRO A 3 -35.48 -18.82 -9.55
N ASN A 4 -36.03 -20.03 -9.53
CA ASN A 4 -35.71 -21.09 -8.58
C ASN A 4 -34.50 -21.87 -9.12
N LEU A 5 -33.28 -21.39 -8.84
CA LEU A 5 -32.03 -21.91 -9.44
C LEU A 5 -31.43 -23.16 -8.74
N LEU A 6 -32.13 -23.77 -7.78
CA LEU A 6 -31.52 -24.78 -6.88
C LEU A 6 -32.20 -26.15 -6.91
N ARG A 7 -32.60 -26.63 -8.10
CA ARG A 7 -33.08 -28.02 -8.19
C ARG A 7 -32.75 -28.71 -9.52
N ALA A 8 -31.57 -29.34 -9.56
CA ALA A 8 -31.39 -30.71 -10.07
C ALA A 8 -29.89 -31.05 -10.13
N GLY A 9 -29.48 -32.07 -9.39
CA GLY A 9 -28.17 -32.69 -9.58
C GLY A 9 -28.10 -33.49 -10.89
N LYS A 10 -26.88 -33.62 -11.41
CA LYS A 10 -26.44 -34.47 -12.53
C LYS A 10 -26.65 -33.92 -13.95
N HIS A 11 -26.22 -32.68 -14.16
CA HIS A 11 -25.42 -32.26 -15.32
C HIS A 11 -24.75 -30.94 -14.88
N ILE A 12 -23.43 -30.91 -14.72
CA ILE A 12 -22.71 -29.70 -14.27
C ILE A 12 -22.27 -28.84 -15.46
N PRO A 13 -23.21 -28.32 -16.28
CA PRO A 13 -23.07 -27.01 -16.90
C PRO A 13 -23.66 -25.88 -16.04
N ASP A 14 -24.59 -26.19 -15.12
CA ASP A 14 -25.40 -25.20 -14.37
C ASP A 14 -24.73 -24.63 -13.11
N TYR A 15 -23.78 -25.35 -12.48
CA TYR A 15 -23.17 -24.90 -11.23
C TYR A 15 -22.29 -23.65 -11.42
N LYS A 16 -21.54 -23.58 -12.53
CA LYS A 16 -20.65 -22.44 -12.79
C LYS A 16 -21.43 -21.17 -13.12
N GLU A 17 -22.47 -21.28 -13.96
CA GLU A 17 -23.34 -20.16 -14.29
C GLU A 17 -24.17 -19.71 -13.07
N GLY A 18 -24.70 -20.67 -12.31
CA GLY A 18 -25.40 -20.41 -11.05
C GLY A 18 -24.51 -19.76 -9.99
N ARG A 19 -23.26 -20.24 -9.82
CA ARG A 19 -22.28 -19.63 -8.90
C ARG A 19 -21.96 -18.20 -9.32
N MET A 20 -21.65 -17.96 -10.59
CA MET A 20 -21.37 -16.61 -11.08
C MET A 20 -22.56 -15.67 -10.89
N ALA A 21 -23.78 -16.14 -11.16
CA ALA A 21 -25.00 -15.36 -10.93
C ALA A 21 -25.20 -15.04 -9.43
N ALA A 22 -24.95 -16.01 -8.56
CA ALA A 22 -25.03 -15.81 -7.11
C ALA A 22 -23.96 -14.86 -6.59
N LEU A 23 -22.72 -14.95 -7.07
CA LEU A 23 -21.65 -14.01 -6.71
C LEU A 23 -21.98 -12.58 -7.16
N ARG A 24 -22.50 -12.40 -8.38
CA ARG A 24 -22.96 -11.09 -8.85
C ARG A 24 -24.08 -10.55 -7.97
N LEU A 25 -25.05 -11.39 -7.61
CA LEU A 25 -26.15 -11.01 -6.73
C LEU A 25 -25.64 -10.61 -5.33
N ALA A 26 -24.68 -11.36 -4.77
CA ALA A 26 -24.06 -11.00 -3.50
C ALA A 26 -23.34 -9.64 -3.61
N SER A 27 -22.59 -9.38 -4.68
CA SER A 27 -21.95 -8.09 -4.92
C SER A 27 -22.96 -6.93 -5.07
N GLU A 28 -24.09 -7.17 -5.74
CA GLU A 28 -25.18 -6.19 -5.82
C GLU A 28 -25.78 -5.90 -4.44
N PHE A 29 -26.00 -6.91 -3.62
CA PHE A 29 -26.45 -6.73 -2.25
C PHE A 29 -25.45 -5.94 -1.39
N VAL A 30 -24.15 -6.21 -1.51
CA VAL A 30 -23.11 -5.42 -0.82
C VAL A 30 -23.14 -3.96 -1.28
N PHE A 31 -23.27 -3.71 -2.59
CA PHE A 31 -23.40 -2.35 -3.13
C PHE A 31 -24.64 -1.63 -2.61
N ASP A 32 -25.77 -2.34 -2.48
CA ASP A 32 -27.01 -1.84 -1.90
C ASP A 32 -27.00 -1.74 -0.36
N MET A 33 -25.88 -2.10 0.30
CA MET A 33 -25.74 -2.18 1.77
C MET A 33 -26.70 -3.19 2.43
N LYS A 34 -27.15 -4.20 1.66
CA LYS A 34 -27.99 -5.32 2.10
C LYS A 34 -27.11 -6.49 2.56
N TYR A 35 -26.41 -6.28 3.67
CA TYR A 35 -25.36 -7.22 4.11
C TYR A 35 -25.91 -8.56 4.56
N ASP A 36 -27.09 -8.61 5.17
CA ASP A 36 -27.74 -9.87 5.56
C ASP A 36 -28.08 -10.73 4.34
N GLU A 37 -28.63 -10.13 3.29
CA GLU A 37 -28.93 -10.83 2.04
C GLU A 37 -27.65 -11.29 1.31
N ALA A 38 -26.60 -10.46 1.32
CA ALA A 38 -25.28 -10.86 0.81
C ALA A 38 -24.73 -12.08 1.56
N LYS A 39 -24.74 -12.06 2.90
CA LYS A 39 -24.30 -13.19 3.74
C LYS A 39 -25.13 -14.45 3.48
N GLU A 40 -26.45 -14.33 3.31
CA GLU A 40 -27.33 -15.46 3.01
C GLU A 40 -26.95 -16.13 1.68
N VAL A 41 -26.71 -15.34 0.63
CA VAL A 41 -26.29 -15.85 -0.68
C VAL A 41 -24.92 -16.51 -0.62
N LEU A 42 -23.95 -15.88 0.03
CA LEU A 42 -22.59 -16.40 0.17
C LEU A 42 -22.55 -17.68 1.03
N THR A 43 -23.33 -17.73 2.11
CA THR A 43 -23.44 -18.93 2.95
C THR A 43 -24.01 -20.11 2.16
N LYS A 44 -25.05 -19.88 1.35
CA LYS A 44 -25.59 -20.92 0.45
C LYS A 44 -24.58 -21.42 -0.57
N LEU A 45 -23.69 -20.55 -1.07
CA LEU A 45 -22.60 -20.97 -1.95
C LEU A 45 -21.58 -21.82 -1.19
N LEU A 46 -21.27 -21.45 0.06
CA LEU A 46 -20.35 -22.20 0.90
C LEU A 46 -20.92 -23.58 1.30
N ASP A 47 -22.23 -23.71 1.51
CA ASP A 47 -22.90 -25.00 1.73
C ASP A 47 -22.73 -25.98 0.55
N LEU A 48 -22.55 -25.45 -0.67
CA LEU A 48 -22.32 -26.26 -1.88
C LEU A 48 -20.84 -26.65 -2.03
N ASN A 49 -19.92 -25.80 -1.55
CA ASN A 49 -18.50 -26.07 -1.52
C ASN A 49 -17.85 -25.42 -0.30
N LEU A 50 -17.64 -26.23 0.74
CA LEU A 50 -17.14 -25.78 2.05
C LEU A 50 -15.69 -25.29 2.03
N GLU A 51 -14.96 -25.47 0.92
CA GLU A 51 -13.57 -25.05 0.75
C GLU A 51 -13.42 -23.97 -0.34
N ASP A 52 -14.52 -23.30 -0.72
CA ASP A 52 -14.49 -22.21 -1.71
C ASP A 52 -13.85 -20.95 -1.11
N THR A 53 -12.54 -20.82 -1.29
CA THR A 53 -11.73 -19.71 -0.72
C THR A 53 -12.16 -18.33 -1.20
N GLU A 54 -12.65 -18.21 -2.44
CA GLU A 54 -13.18 -16.95 -2.97
C GLU A 54 -14.46 -16.55 -2.23
N VAL A 55 -15.39 -17.50 -2.05
CA VAL A 55 -16.65 -17.25 -1.34
C VAL A 55 -16.40 -16.94 0.14
N MET A 56 -15.47 -17.66 0.80
CA MET A 56 -15.07 -17.35 2.18
C MET A 56 -14.49 -15.94 2.31
N THR A 57 -13.62 -15.54 1.38
CA THR A 57 -12.99 -14.21 1.39
C THR A 57 -14.04 -13.10 1.18
N LEU A 58 -14.99 -13.31 0.26
CA LEU A 58 -16.10 -12.38 0.07
C LEU A 58 -17.00 -12.29 1.31
N LEU A 59 -17.30 -13.41 1.95
CA LEU A 59 -18.09 -13.43 3.18
C LEU A 59 -17.35 -12.72 4.33
N ALA A 60 -16.04 -12.92 4.45
CA ALA A 60 -15.21 -12.22 5.41
C ALA A 60 -15.24 -10.71 5.19
N ASN A 61 -15.15 -10.26 3.94
CA ASN A 61 -15.24 -8.84 3.60
C ASN A 61 -16.60 -8.24 4.00
N VAL A 62 -17.72 -8.96 3.81
CA VAL A 62 -19.04 -8.52 4.28
C VAL A 62 -19.09 -8.41 5.80
N HIS A 63 -18.57 -9.40 6.53
CA HIS A 63 -18.47 -9.33 7.99
C HIS A 63 -17.64 -8.13 8.45
N PHE A 64 -16.50 -7.86 7.79
CA PHE A 64 -15.66 -6.73 8.12
C PHE A 64 -16.36 -5.38 7.89
N ILE A 65 -17.10 -5.22 6.80
CA ILE A 65 -17.88 -3.99 6.52
C ILE A 65 -18.93 -3.72 7.63
N GLU A 66 -19.48 -4.77 8.23
CA GLU A 66 -20.42 -4.67 9.35
C GLU A 66 -19.73 -4.49 10.72
N GLY A 67 -18.39 -4.46 10.78
CA GLY A 67 -17.62 -4.38 12.02
C GLY A 67 -17.48 -5.71 12.77
N ASN A 68 -17.86 -6.83 12.15
CA ASN A 68 -17.74 -8.17 12.71
C ASN A 68 -16.32 -8.72 12.46
N ASN A 69 -15.31 -8.05 13.03
CA ASN A 69 -13.89 -8.30 12.74
C ASN A 69 -13.47 -9.74 13.11
N VAL A 70 -14.01 -10.29 14.20
CA VAL A 70 -13.68 -11.66 14.66
C VAL A 70 -14.15 -12.71 13.67
N GLU A 71 -15.38 -12.60 13.19
CA GLU A 71 -15.94 -13.51 12.18
C GLU A 71 -15.19 -13.41 10.85
N ALA A 72 -14.83 -12.19 10.45
CA ALA A 72 -14.03 -11.94 9.26
C ALA A 72 -12.64 -12.60 9.36
N GLU A 73 -11.92 -12.38 10.46
CA GLU A 73 -10.61 -13.00 10.70
C GLU A 73 -10.70 -14.53 10.70
N GLN A 74 -11.69 -15.13 11.36
CA GLN A 74 -11.86 -16.59 11.37
C GLN A 74 -12.07 -17.19 9.98
N LEU A 75 -12.78 -16.49 9.09
CA LEU A 75 -12.97 -16.92 7.72
C LEU A 75 -11.67 -16.80 6.92
N LEU A 76 -10.92 -15.71 7.08
CA LEU A 76 -9.64 -15.50 6.40
C LEU A 76 -8.57 -16.47 6.89
N ASP A 77 -8.53 -16.80 8.18
CA ASP A 77 -7.65 -17.82 8.74
C ASP A 77 -7.92 -19.20 8.11
N LYS A 78 -9.19 -19.53 7.86
CA LYS A 78 -9.55 -20.75 7.12
C LYS A 78 -9.08 -20.69 5.67
N VAL A 79 -9.22 -19.55 5.00
CA VAL A 79 -8.69 -19.37 3.63
C VAL A 79 -7.18 -19.56 3.61
N LEU A 80 -6.45 -18.95 4.54
CA LEU A 80 -4.99 -19.06 4.64
C LEU A 80 -4.51 -20.43 5.11
N TYR A 81 -5.36 -21.20 5.82
CA TYR A 81 -5.09 -22.60 6.10
C TYR A 81 -5.16 -23.47 4.83
N LEU A 82 -6.13 -23.20 3.95
CA LEU A 82 -6.32 -23.91 2.68
C LEU A 82 -5.31 -23.46 1.60
N ASP A 83 -5.04 -22.17 1.53
CA ASP A 83 -4.13 -21.52 0.60
C ASP A 83 -3.30 -20.45 1.33
N PRO A 84 -2.13 -20.83 1.90
CA PRO A 84 -1.28 -19.92 2.69
C PRO A 84 -0.76 -18.69 1.94
N ASN A 85 -0.80 -18.74 0.62
CA ASN A 85 -0.26 -17.69 -0.25
C ASN A 85 -1.38 -16.94 -0.98
N ASN A 86 -2.63 -17.06 -0.52
CA ASN A 86 -3.76 -16.38 -1.15
C ASN A 86 -3.61 -14.85 -1.01
N PRO A 87 -3.36 -14.11 -2.10
CA PRO A 87 -3.05 -12.69 -1.99
C PRO A 87 -4.26 -11.88 -1.53
N GLN A 88 -5.48 -12.27 -1.92
CA GLN A 88 -6.68 -11.56 -1.51
C GLN A 88 -6.95 -11.74 -0.01
N ALA A 89 -6.82 -12.96 0.52
CA ALA A 89 -7.03 -13.18 1.95
C ALA A 89 -5.98 -12.48 2.81
N LEU A 90 -4.72 -12.45 2.36
CA LEU A 90 -3.66 -11.65 3.00
C LEU A 90 -3.99 -10.15 2.98
N TYR A 91 -4.50 -9.64 1.86
CA TYR A 91 -4.92 -8.24 1.73
C TYR A 91 -6.08 -7.89 2.67
N GLU A 92 -7.16 -8.69 2.69
CA GLU A 92 -8.31 -8.46 3.56
C GLU A 92 -7.92 -8.55 5.05
N LEU A 93 -7.07 -9.53 5.40
CA LEU A 93 -6.58 -9.67 6.77
C LEU A 93 -5.72 -8.47 7.17
N GLY A 94 -4.88 -7.96 6.27
CA GLY A 94 -4.13 -6.73 6.49
C GLY A 94 -5.04 -5.53 6.76
N ALA A 95 -6.18 -5.43 6.07
CA ALA A 95 -7.15 -4.35 6.27
C ALA A 95 -7.81 -4.42 7.65
N ILE A 96 -8.21 -5.61 8.11
CA ILE A 96 -8.78 -5.81 9.45
C ILE A 96 -7.74 -5.48 10.54
N ILE A 97 -6.52 -5.99 10.39
CA ILE A 97 -5.42 -5.73 11.35
C ILE A 97 -5.08 -4.24 11.41
N HIS A 98 -5.13 -3.53 10.28
CA HIS A 98 -4.96 -2.08 10.24
C HIS A 98 -6.07 -1.36 11.02
N ASP A 99 -7.34 -1.76 10.81
CA ASP A 99 -8.48 -1.16 11.52
C ASP A 99 -8.41 -1.39 13.04
N ASN A 100 -7.86 -2.54 13.46
CA ASN A 100 -7.55 -2.85 14.85
C ASN A 100 -6.36 -2.05 15.42
N GLY A 101 -5.67 -1.22 14.61
CA GLY A 101 -4.54 -0.38 15.02
C GLY A 101 -3.19 -1.08 15.08
N GLU A 102 -3.10 -2.33 14.60
CA GLU A 102 -1.88 -3.15 14.63
C GLU A 102 -1.04 -2.93 13.36
N PHE A 103 -0.61 -1.68 13.14
CA PHE A 103 -0.06 -1.23 11.86
C PHE A 103 1.17 -2.02 11.35
N ASP A 104 2.09 -2.41 12.24
CA ASP A 104 3.28 -3.20 11.84
C ASP A 104 2.89 -4.60 11.32
N ARG A 105 1.87 -5.22 11.91
CA ARG A 105 1.36 -6.51 11.43
C ARG A 105 0.62 -6.35 10.11
N ALA A 106 -0.16 -5.27 9.95
CA ALA A 106 -0.87 -4.97 8.72
C ALA A 106 0.11 -4.78 7.54
N ILE A 107 1.21 -4.06 7.77
CA ILE A 107 2.30 -3.87 6.79
C ILE A 107 2.79 -5.22 6.26
N ILE A 108 3.09 -6.17 7.14
CA ILE A 108 3.58 -7.49 6.75
C ILE A 108 2.55 -8.23 5.88
N MET A 109 1.26 -8.13 6.22
CA MET A 109 0.20 -8.79 5.43
C MET A 109 0.07 -8.17 4.04
N PHE A 110 0.09 -6.84 3.94
CA PHE A 110 0.03 -6.17 2.63
C PHE A 110 1.27 -6.45 1.77
N GLU A 111 2.47 -6.47 2.37
CA GLU A 111 3.70 -6.83 1.65
C GLU A 111 3.63 -8.26 1.08
N LYS A 112 3.15 -9.22 1.87
CA LYS A 112 2.93 -10.60 1.40
C LYS A 112 1.86 -10.68 0.30
N ALA A 113 0.75 -9.97 0.45
CA ALA A 113 -0.28 -9.91 -0.58
C ALA A 113 0.31 -9.42 -1.92
N ILE A 114 1.11 -8.36 -1.89
CA ILE A 114 1.83 -7.80 -3.06
C ILE A 114 2.80 -8.81 -3.67
N GLU A 115 3.49 -9.61 -2.84
CA GLU A 115 4.41 -10.65 -3.32
C GLU A 115 3.69 -11.76 -4.10
N TYR A 116 2.48 -12.13 -3.67
CA TYR A 116 1.72 -13.23 -4.26
C TYR A 116 0.74 -12.82 -5.36
N TYR A 117 0.39 -11.53 -5.48
CA TYR A 117 -0.36 -11.04 -6.63
C TYR A 117 0.43 -11.26 -7.93
N LYS A 118 -0.28 -11.68 -8.98
CA LYS A 118 0.26 -11.79 -10.33
C LYS A 118 0.47 -10.41 -10.93
N LYS A 119 1.45 -10.30 -11.82
CA LYS A 119 1.85 -9.01 -12.42
C LYS A 119 0.74 -8.30 -13.20
N ASP A 120 -0.26 -9.03 -13.67
CA ASP A 120 -1.43 -8.54 -14.39
C ASP A 120 -2.56 -8.05 -13.47
N GLU A 121 -2.56 -8.42 -12.19
CA GLU A 121 -3.50 -7.98 -11.14
C GLU A 121 -3.14 -6.56 -10.65
N LYS A 122 -3.00 -5.62 -11.60
CA LYS A 122 -2.49 -4.27 -11.33
C LYS A 122 -3.40 -3.46 -10.42
N LEU A 123 -4.71 -3.69 -10.46
CA LEU A 123 -5.66 -2.92 -9.66
C LEU A 123 -5.60 -3.35 -8.20
N GLU A 124 -5.47 -4.65 -7.97
CA GLU A 124 -5.32 -5.30 -6.68
C GLU A 124 -3.97 -4.91 -6.05
N ILE A 125 -2.89 -5.00 -6.83
CA ILE A 125 -1.56 -4.51 -6.41
C ILE A 125 -1.64 -3.02 -6.02
N ALA A 126 -2.33 -2.19 -6.81
CA ALA A 126 -2.47 -0.78 -6.48
C ALA A 126 -3.25 -0.56 -5.17
N ALA A 127 -4.33 -1.31 -4.94
CA ALA A 127 -5.11 -1.25 -3.70
C ALA A 127 -4.26 -1.67 -2.49
N ALA A 128 -3.47 -2.74 -2.61
CA ALA A 128 -2.55 -3.18 -1.57
C ALA A 128 -1.49 -2.12 -1.25
N TYR A 129 -0.87 -1.50 -2.26
CA TYR A 129 0.07 -0.37 -2.03
C TYR A 129 -0.60 0.85 -1.38
N GLN A 130 -1.89 1.09 -1.66
CA GLN A 130 -2.62 2.19 -1.00
C GLN A 130 -2.74 1.94 0.50
N ASN A 131 -3.20 0.76 0.91
CA ASN A 131 -3.38 0.41 2.32
C ASN A 131 -2.06 0.20 3.05
N LEU A 132 -1.04 -0.32 2.36
CA LEU A 132 0.32 -0.35 2.86
C LEU A 132 0.80 1.07 3.19
N GLY A 133 0.55 2.05 2.31
CA GLY A 133 0.88 3.44 2.56
C GLY A 133 0.17 4.02 3.78
N CYS A 134 -1.12 3.72 3.97
CA CYS A 134 -1.87 4.12 5.17
C CYS A 134 -1.27 3.50 6.44
N SER A 135 -0.96 2.20 6.42
CA SER A 135 -0.39 1.49 7.57
C SER A 135 1.01 2.01 7.92
N LEU A 136 1.87 2.24 6.92
CA LEU A 136 3.19 2.83 7.11
C LEU A 136 3.12 4.24 7.69
N TRP A 137 2.09 5.00 7.30
CA TRP A 137 1.87 6.33 7.82
C TRP A 137 1.57 6.31 9.32
N GLU A 138 0.61 5.49 9.74
CA GLU A 138 0.23 5.33 11.14
C GLU A 138 1.38 4.75 11.98
N ALA A 139 2.19 3.85 11.41
CA ALA A 139 3.42 3.34 12.00
C ALA A 139 4.58 4.37 12.04
N ARG A 140 4.34 5.63 11.63
CA ARG A 140 5.32 6.73 11.57
C ARG A 140 6.49 6.50 10.60
N ARG A 141 6.36 5.57 9.65
CA ARG A 141 7.32 5.28 8.57
C ARG A 141 6.99 6.11 7.33
N LYS A 142 7.10 7.43 7.46
CA LYS A 142 6.55 8.40 6.49
C LYS A 142 7.16 8.33 5.10
N ASP A 143 8.47 8.14 4.99
CA ASP A 143 9.14 8.03 3.68
C ASP A 143 8.66 6.80 2.89
N ASP A 144 8.49 5.68 3.60
CA ASP A 144 7.97 4.43 3.03
C ASP A 144 6.51 4.61 2.60
N ALA A 145 5.69 5.29 3.41
CA ALA A 145 4.29 5.58 3.11
C ALA A 145 4.13 6.38 1.79
N LEU A 146 4.93 7.45 1.64
CA LEU A 146 4.94 8.26 0.43
C LEU A 146 5.36 7.45 -0.81
N ASN A 147 6.33 6.54 -0.66
CA ASN A 147 6.76 5.65 -1.73
C ASN A 147 5.69 4.61 -2.08
N ALA A 148 4.96 4.09 -1.10
CA ALA A 148 3.86 3.17 -1.31
C ALA A 148 2.72 3.83 -2.10
N TRP A 149 2.27 5.03 -1.71
CA TRP A 149 1.24 5.76 -2.46
C TRP A 149 1.68 6.17 -3.87
N LYS A 150 2.93 6.57 -4.07
CA LYS A 150 3.48 6.80 -5.43
C LYS A 150 3.45 5.53 -6.26
N THR A 151 3.78 4.38 -5.66
CA THR A 151 3.79 3.09 -6.36
C THR A 151 2.36 2.65 -6.68
N CYS A 152 1.40 2.82 -5.76
CA CYS A 152 -0.03 2.67 -6.04
C CYS A 152 -0.44 3.43 -7.31
N LEU A 153 -0.07 4.72 -7.42
CA LEU A 153 -0.40 5.55 -8.59
C LEU A 153 0.33 5.14 -9.88
N LYS A 154 1.45 4.41 -9.81
CA LYS A 154 2.08 3.81 -11.01
C LYS A 154 1.26 2.64 -11.56
N TYR A 155 0.67 1.83 -10.68
CA TYR A 155 -0.19 0.70 -11.06
C TYR A 155 -1.60 1.15 -11.46
N ASN A 156 -2.19 2.08 -10.70
CA ASN A 156 -3.49 2.69 -10.98
C ASN A 156 -3.45 4.22 -10.84
N PRO A 157 -3.21 4.96 -11.93
CA PRO A 157 -3.18 6.43 -11.92
C PRO A 157 -4.52 7.09 -11.53
N LYS A 158 -5.62 6.34 -11.53
CA LYS A 158 -6.95 6.85 -11.17
C LYS A 158 -7.28 6.67 -9.68
N GLN A 159 -6.38 6.11 -8.86
CA GLN A 159 -6.64 5.89 -7.45
C GLN A 159 -6.70 7.20 -6.67
N LYS A 160 -7.93 7.68 -6.43
CA LYS A 160 -8.20 8.99 -5.84
C LYS A 160 -7.65 9.10 -4.41
N HIS A 161 -7.89 8.09 -3.56
CA HIS A 161 -7.44 8.09 -2.17
C HIS A 161 -5.92 8.20 -2.03
N ALA A 162 -5.15 7.42 -2.80
CA ALA A 162 -3.69 7.52 -2.78
C ALA A 162 -3.19 8.92 -3.19
N ARG A 163 -3.88 9.57 -4.14
CA ARG A 163 -3.57 10.93 -4.56
C ARG A 163 -3.92 11.96 -3.50
N GLU A 164 -5.06 11.81 -2.84
CA GLU A 164 -5.52 12.68 -1.75
C GLU A 164 -4.57 12.58 -0.55
N ASN A 165 -4.28 11.38 -0.08
CA ASN A 165 -3.32 11.13 1.01
C ASN A 165 -1.95 11.74 0.67
N LEU A 166 -1.44 11.50 -0.54
CA LEU A 166 -0.16 12.08 -0.96
C LEU A 166 -0.22 13.62 -0.94
N ASN A 167 -1.32 14.24 -1.38
CA ASN A 167 -1.45 15.71 -1.36
C ASN A 167 -1.57 16.27 0.06
N GLU A 168 -2.44 15.67 0.88
CA GLU A 168 -2.69 16.09 2.26
C GLU A 168 -1.39 16.01 3.08
N PHE A 169 -0.74 14.85 3.06
CA PHE A 169 0.45 14.62 3.85
C PHE A 169 1.69 15.31 3.29
N MET A 170 1.77 15.56 1.97
CA MET A 170 2.81 16.46 1.47
C MET A 170 2.58 17.90 1.92
N ASN A 171 1.32 18.37 1.98
CA ASN A 171 1.02 19.74 2.42
C ASN A 171 1.25 19.94 3.93
N GLU A 172 0.80 19.01 4.77
CA GLU A 172 0.92 19.07 6.24
C GLU A 172 2.39 19.10 6.69
N TYR A 173 3.26 18.38 6.00
CA TYR A 173 4.69 18.33 6.30
C TYR A 173 5.52 19.30 5.44
N GLY A 174 4.87 20.26 4.77
CA GLY A 174 5.53 21.34 4.04
C GLY A 174 6.32 20.90 2.80
N MET A 175 6.03 19.72 2.25
CA MET A 175 6.69 19.16 1.08
C MET A 175 6.09 19.75 -0.22
N PRO A 176 6.79 20.64 -0.95
CA PRO A 176 6.24 21.35 -2.12
C PRO A 176 5.87 20.44 -3.30
N LYS A 177 4.84 20.80 -4.10
CA LYS A 177 4.36 20.06 -5.29
C LYS A 177 5.42 19.74 -6.36
N SER A 178 6.56 20.43 -6.39
CA SER A 178 7.76 20.10 -7.20
C SER A 178 8.62 18.99 -6.62
N LEU A 179 8.11 18.28 -5.61
CA LEU A 179 8.82 17.29 -4.84
C LEU A 179 9.41 16.14 -5.64
N MET A 180 8.87 15.78 -6.80
CA MET A 180 9.52 14.72 -7.59
C MET A 180 10.90 15.17 -8.08
N GLY A 181 11.01 16.41 -8.56
CA GLY A 181 12.30 17.01 -8.90
C GLY A 181 13.14 17.36 -7.67
N ILE A 182 12.53 17.85 -6.58
CA ILE A 182 13.24 18.20 -5.35
C ILE A 182 13.68 16.97 -4.56
N MET A 183 12.97 15.83 -4.64
CA MET A 183 13.38 14.55 -4.07
C MET A 183 14.45 13.89 -4.92
N ASP A 184 14.35 13.93 -6.25
CA ASP A 184 15.46 13.47 -7.11
C ASP A 184 16.73 14.30 -6.84
N ASP A 185 16.57 15.61 -6.63
CA ASP A 185 17.63 16.53 -6.23
C ASP A 185 18.20 16.19 -4.83
N TYR A 186 17.33 15.91 -3.86
CA TYR A 186 17.72 15.51 -2.50
C TYR A 186 18.41 14.14 -2.48
N LEU A 187 17.92 13.17 -3.25
CA LEU A 187 18.49 11.84 -3.40
C LEU A 187 19.84 11.91 -4.14
N ALA A 188 19.96 12.73 -5.17
CA ALA A 188 21.25 12.98 -5.83
C ALA A 188 22.24 13.69 -4.91
N PHE A 189 21.77 14.63 -4.07
CA PHE A 189 22.59 15.31 -3.07
C PHE A 189 23.10 14.33 -2.00
N THR A 190 22.21 13.53 -1.43
CA THR A 190 22.55 12.52 -0.41
C THR A 190 23.50 11.45 -0.97
N ASP A 191 23.28 10.94 -2.19
CA ASP A 191 24.16 9.97 -2.85
C ASP A 191 25.56 10.55 -3.14
N LEU A 192 25.65 11.79 -3.66
CA LEU A 192 26.93 12.45 -3.92
C LEU A 192 27.75 12.63 -2.65
N LYS A 193 27.09 13.03 -1.55
CA LYS A 193 27.75 13.20 -0.24
C LYS A 193 28.08 11.87 0.44
N MET A 194 27.24 10.86 0.27
CA MET A 194 27.53 9.51 0.72
C MET A 194 28.79 8.96 0.03
N LYS A 195 28.94 9.20 -1.28
CA LYS A 195 30.15 8.81 -2.04
C LYS A 195 31.41 9.55 -1.58
N GLU A 196 31.32 10.88 -1.36
CA GLU A 196 32.42 11.66 -0.79
C GLU A 196 32.81 11.13 0.60
N TYR A 197 31.84 10.85 1.47
CA TYR A 197 32.09 10.25 2.77
C TYR A 197 32.76 8.88 2.68
N LEU A 198 32.22 7.96 1.87
CA LEU A 198 32.80 6.61 1.71
C LEU A 198 34.23 6.66 1.18
N SER A 199 34.59 7.72 0.43
CA SER A 199 35.96 7.95 -0.03
C SER A 199 36.93 8.47 1.05
N LEU A 200 36.38 9.08 2.10
CA LEU A 200 37.07 9.57 3.29
C LEU A 200 37.10 8.55 4.45
N LYS A 201 36.13 7.63 4.50
CA LYS A 201 36.04 6.55 5.49
C LYS A 201 37.34 5.73 5.47
N GLY A 202 38.01 5.65 6.63
CA GLY A 202 39.30 5.00 6.81
C GLY A 202 40.54 5.84 6.45
N LYS A 203 40.40 7.11 6.05
CA LYS A 203 41.53 8.02 5.78
C LYS A 203 41.79 9.06 6.85
N ASP A 204 40.77 9.54 7.57
CA ASP A 204 40.90 10.36 8.79
C ASP A 204 39.54 10.42 9.55
N GLY A 205 39.50 9.96 10.79
CA GLY A 205 38.49 10.35 11.79
C GLY A 205 37.05 9.81 11.69
N PHE A 206 36.77 8.83 10.83
CA PHE A 206 35.43 8.21 10.73
C PHE A 206 35.51 6.70 10.98
N ASP A 207 35.25 6.31 12.23
CA ASP A 207 35.56 4.97 12.74
C ASP A 207 34.37 3.98 12.79
N ASP A 208 33.11 4.36 12.54
CA ASP A 208 31.98 3.43 12.76
C ASP A 208 30.88 3.38 11.68
N ASN A 209 29.89 2.48 11.89
CA ASN A 209 28.82 2.11 10.94
C ASN A 209 27.43 2.63 11.33
N GLU A 210 27.24 3.26 12.51
CA GLU A 210 26.00 3.97 12.89
C GLU A 210 25.81 5.30 12.11
N ASP A 211 26.82 5.67 11.32
CA ASP A 211 26.94 6.97 10.68
C ASP A 211 25.96 7.21 9.54
N ALA A 212 25.48 6.17 8.82
CA ALA A 212 24.68 6.39 7.62
C ALA A 212 23.35 7.12 7.92
N SER A 213 22.63 6.69 8.95
CA SER A 213 21.37 7.33 9.37
C SER A 213 21.60 8.71 9.98
N TYR A 214 22.70 8.89 10.72
CA TYR A 214 23.09 10.20 11.27
C TYR A 214 23.48 11.19 10.15
N ILE A 215 24.22 10.73 9.15
CA ILE A 215 24.63 11.51 7.98
C ILE A 215 23.42 11.88 7.13
N LEU A 216 22.52 10.94 6.85
CA LEU A 216 21.28 11.24 6.13
C LEU A 216 20.46 12.29 6.86
N LYS A 217 20.39 12.22 8.19
CA LYS A 217 19.74 13.25 9.03
C LYS A 217 20.42 14.62 8.90
N LYS A 218 21.76 14.67 8.95
CA LYS A 218 22.54 15.92 8.80
C LYS A 218 22.43 16.51 7.39
N CYS A 219 22.47 15.68 6.35
CA CYS A 219 22.22 16.07 4.96
C CYS A 219 20.81 16.65 4.80
N GLY A 220 19.80 16.01 5.40
CA GLY A 220 18.43 16.52 5.48
C GLY A 220 18.32 17.90 6.10
N VAL A 221 18.96 18.10 7.25
CA VAL A 221 18.96 19.41 7.94
C VAL A 221 19.67 20.47 7.09
N ALA A 222 20.86 20.18 6.55
CA ALA A 222 21.64 21.11 5.75
C ALA A 222 20.90 21.52 4.47
N TRP A 223 20.23 20.57 3.82
CA TRP A 223 19.38 20.83 2.65
C TRP A 223 18.23 21.79 2.99
N ASN A 224 17.51 21.48 4.06
CA ASN A 224 16.35 22.27 4.50
C ASN A 224 16.73 23.67 4.97
N SER A 225 17.93 23.86 5.54
CA SER A 225 18.36 25.16 6.08
C SER A 225 19.08 26.05 5.07
N GLN A 226 19.84 25.48 4.10
CA GLN A 226 20.68 26.25 3.19
C GLN A 226 20.11 26.40 1.78
N VAL A 227 19.23 25.48 1.33
CA VAL A 227 18.80 25.44 -0.08
C VAL A 227 17.34 25.80 -0.24
N LEU A 228 16.45 25.13 0.50
CA LEU A 228 15.02 25.33 0.33
C LEU A 228 14.58 26.78 0.55
N PRO A 229 15.06 27.55 1.56
CA PRO A 229 14.60 28.91 1.77
C PRO A 229 14.95 29.88 0.63
N GLU A 230 16.12 29.69 0.00
CA GLU A 230 16.66 30.64 -0.99
C GLU A 230 16.32 30.27 -2.44
N PHE A 231 16.18 28.98 -2.72
CA PHE A 231 16.13 28.47 -4.09
C PHE A 231 14.83 27.74 -4.44
N LYS A 232 13.87 27.61 -3.50
CA LYS A 232 12.60 26.87 -3.69
C LYS A 232 12.00 27.03 -5.09
N ASP A 233 11.73 28.28 -5.48
CA ASP A 233 11.01 28.60 -6.72
C ASP A 233 11.88 28.48 -7.97
N LYS A 234 13.20 28.57 -7.80
CA LYS A 234 14.18 28.51 -8.91
C LYS A 234 14.62 27.08 -9.21
N LEU A 235 14.51 26.15 -8.26
CA LEU A 235 14.92 24.75 -8.43
C LEU A 235 14.14 24.05 -9.56
N GLU A 236 12.88 24.45 -9.77
CA GLU A 236 12.01 23.88 -10.82
C GLU A 236 12.51 24.20 -12.24
N THR A 237 13.09 25.39 -12.44
CA THR A 237 13.56 25.87 -13.74
C THR A 237 15.07 25.72 -13.93
N MET A 238 15.78 25.32 -12.87
CA MET A 238 17.23 25.17 -12.89
C MET A 238 17.65 23.92 -13.68
N LYS A 239 18.55 24.10 -14.66
CA LYS A 239 19.15 22.97 -15.39
C LYS A 239 19.99 22.08 -14.46
N VAL A 240 20.05 20.78 -14.73
CA VAL A 240 20.79 19.76 -13.94
C VAL A 240 22.22 20.19 -13.58
N LYS A 241 22.97 20.75 -14.54
CA LYS A 241 24.35 21.24 -14.29
C LYS A 241 24.42 22.37 -13.25
N GLY A 242 23.39 23.21 -13.17
CA GLY A 242 23.26 24.27 -12.18
C GLY A 242 22.98 23.70 -10.79
N LYS A 243 22.06 22.73 -10.71
CA LYS A 243 21.72 22.03 -9.46
C LYS A 243 22.93 21.32 -8.86
N LEU A 244 23.68 20.57 -9.66
CA LEU A 244 24.92 19.92 -9.22
C LEU A 244 25.97 20.90 -8.70
N LYS A 245 26.06 22.11 -9.28
CA LYS A 245 26.96 23.16 -8.77
C LYS A 245 26.49 23.72 -7.43
N LEU A 246 25.18 23.87 -7.25
CA LEU A 246 24.58 24.32 -5.99
C LEU A 246 24.84 23.30 -4.88
N PHE A 247 24.63 22.01 -5.16
CA PHE A 247 24.81 20.91 -4.19
C PHE A 247 26.22 20.82 -3.63
N LYS A 248 27.23 21.12 -4.46
CA LYS A 248 28.63 21.14 -4.03
C LYS A 248 28.98 22.26 -3.04
N LYS A 249 28.15 23.30 -2.92
CA LYS A 249 28.39 24.44 -2.03
C LYS A 249 27.80 24.26 -0.63
N ILE A 250 26.88 23.32 -0.46
CA ILE A 250 26.21 23.05 0.82
C ILE A 250 27.20 22.38 1.75
N LYS A 251 27.34 22.94 2.96
CA LYS A 251 28.18 22.34 4.01
C LYS A 251 27.32 21.46 4.91
N VAL A 252 27.70 20.19 5.02
CA VAL A 252 27.03 19.19 5.85
C VAL A 252 27.76 18.96 7.18
N PHE A 253 29.09 19.05 7.13
CA PHE A 253 29.99 18.91 8.28
C PHE A 253 30.78 20.22 8.43
N ASP A 254 31.01 20.63 9.67
CA ASP A 254 31.76 21.85 10.03
C ASP A 254 33.27 21.65 9.91
#